data_AF-A0A172TUL9-F1
#
_entry.id   AF-A0A172TUL9-F1
#
_cell.length_a   1.000
_cell.length_b   1.000
_cell.length_c   1.000
_cell.angle_alpha   90.00
_cell.angle_beta   90.00
_cell.angle_gamma   90.00
#
_symmetry.space_group_name_H-M   'P 1'
#
loop_
_entity.id
_entity.type
_entity.pdbx_description
1 polymer ?
#
loop_
_entity_poly.entity_id
_entity_poly.type
_entity_poly.pdbx_seq_one_letter_code
_entity_poly.pdbx_strand_id
1 'polypeptide(L)'
;MINVFQAPEQPKPLNTTSIAAQAIDVDGGYRFVDFNGIIQDFLNEERARLDRLNAIIRCDALPHVYASENDMRRLCELLIHLLLPRSPKKSKLFIYIKCNSLEKEVLPAIASCRLHFYDICFHTNSCNDVSWQATHERVLTECNRICNRYSGTLVSASGSSDCLFKLTLPGKLF
;
A
#
# COMPACT_ATOMS: atom_id res chain seq x y z
N MET A 1 34.44 -16.29 -54.07
CA MET A 1 33.47 -15.37 -53.43
C MET A 1 32.24 -16.17 -53.07
N ILE A 2 31.99 -16.41 -51.79
CA ILE A 2 30.77 -17.05 -51.30
C ILE A 2 30.16 -16.06 -50.30
N ASN A 3 29.05 -15.43 -50.68
CA ASN A 3 28.26 -14.58 -49.80
C ASN A 3 27.39 -15.48 -48.91
N VAL A 4 27.61 -15.42 -47.60
CA VAL A 4 26.75 -16.04 -46.60
C VAL A 4 25.66 -15.02 -46.24
N PHE A 5 24.41 -15.33 -46.56
CA PHE A 5 23.26 -14.56 -46.10
C PHE A 5 23.00 -14.87 -44.61
N GLN A 6 23.25 -13.91 -43.72
CA GLN A 6 22.75 -13.93 -42.34
C GLN A 6 21.30 -13.43 -42.31
N ALA A 7 20.39 -14.23 -41.74
CA ALA A 7 19.02 -13.83 -41.45
C ALA A 7 18.99 -12.90 -40.22
N PRO A 8 18.02 -11.96 -40.13
CA PRO A 8 17.91 -11.04 -39.01
C PRO A 8 17.44 -11.75 -37.72
N GLU A 9 18.12 -11.47 -36.61
CA GLU A 9 17.79 -11.94 -35.27
C GLU A 9 16.36 -11.53 -34.88
N GLN A 10 15.56 -12.52 -34.49
CA GLN A 10 14.26 -12.31 -33.85
C GLN A 10 14.47 -11.70 -32.46
N PRO A 11 13.65 -10.71 -32.02
CA PRO A 11 13.76 -10.14 -30.68
C PRO A 11 13.40 -11.19 -29.63
N LYS A 12 14.30 -11.36 -28.64
CA LYS A 12 14.09 -12.14 -27.42
C LYS A 12 12.75 -11.76 -26.78
N PRO A 13 11.90 -12.72 -26.36
CA PRO A 13 10.75 -12.39 -25.54
C PRO A 13 11.24 -11.76 -24.23
N LEU A 14 10.66 -10.60 -23.91
CA LEU A 14 10.83 -9.93 -22.62
C LEU A 14 10.52 -10.93 -21.51
N ASN A 15 11.44 -11.04 -20.55
CA ASN A 15 11.26 -11.80 -19.32
C ASN A 15 9.91 -11.45 -18.68
N THR A 16 8.93 -12.33 -18.83
CA THR A 16 7.77 -12.37 -17.96
C THR A 16 8.30 -12.63 -16.56
N THR A 17 8.40 -11.60 -15.74
CA THR A 17 8.63 -11.76 -14.31
C THR A 17 7.42 -12.51 -13.78
N SER A 18 7.54 -13.84 -13.73
CA SER A 18 6.64 -14.72 -13.02
C SER A 18 6.55 -14.18 -11.60
N ILE A 19 5.41 -13.58 -11.28
CA ILE A 19 5.05 -13.27 -9.90
C ILE A 19 4.92 -14.65 -9.27
N ALA A 20 5.98 -15.09 -8.59
CA ALA A 20 5.96 -16.34 -7.85
C ALA A 20 4.73 -16.30 -6.94
N ALA A 21 3.76 -17.16 -7.22
CA ALA A 21 2.62 -17.38 -6.36
C ALA A 21 3.16 -17.92 -5.03
N GLN A 22 3.42 -17.01 -4.09
CA GLN A 22 3.70 -17.41 -2.73
C GLN A 22 2.42 -18.04 -2.19
N ALA A 23 2.50 -19.32 -1.84
CA ALA A 23 1.44 -20.03 -1.16
C ALA A 23 1.09 -19.24 0.11
N ILE A 24 -0.18 -18.85 0.24
CA ILE A 24 -0.69 -18.30 1.48
C ILE A 24 -0.72 -19.48 2.45
N ASP A 25 0.18 -19.46 3.42
CA ASP A 25 0.17 -20.42 4.51
C ASP A 25 -1.05 -20.12 5.39
N VAL A 26 -2.13 -20.87 5.16
CA VAL A 26 -3.42 -20.67 5.84
C VAL A 26 -3.42 -21.28 7.26
N ASP A 27 -2.28 -21.85 7.70
CA ASP A 27 -2.20 -22.63 8.95
C ASP A 27 -1.43 -21.91 10.09
N GLY A 28 -1.12 -20.62 9.93
CA GLY A 28 -0.26 -19.86 10.85
C GLY A 28 -0.93 -18.65 11.52
N GLY A 29 -1.99 -18.83 12.31
CA GLY A 29 -2.47 -17.80 13.27
C GLY A 29 -3.02 -16.48 12.72
N TYR A 30 -3.13 -16.33 11.41
CA TYR A 30 -3.68 -15.13 10.75
C TYR A 30 -5.20 -15.04 10.89
N ARG A 31 -5.73 -13.83 11.07
CA ARG A 31 -7.15 -13.56 11.28
C ARG A 31 -7.61 -12.37 10.44
N PHE A 32 -8.92 -12.24 10.30
CA PHE A 32 -9.49 -10.99 9.80
C PHE A 32 -9.35 -9.92 10.86
N VAL A 33 -8.72 -8.81 10.49
CA VAL A 33 -8.47 -7.67 11.37
C VAL A 33 -9.24 -6.48 10.85
N ASP A 34 -9.93 -5.78 11.75
CA ASP A 34 -10.62 -4.53 11.43
C ASP A 34 -9.61 -3.40 11.18
N PHE A 35 -9.20 -3.24 9.92
CA PHE A 35 -8.24 -2.21 9.57
C PHE A 35 -8.83 -0.80 9.70
N ASN A 36 -10.14 -0.65 9.52
CA ASN A 36 -10.82 0.62 9.76
C ASN A 36 -10.68 1.02 11.23
N GLY A 37 -11.00 0.10 12.15
CA GLY A 37 -10.82 0.31 13.60
C GLY A 37 -9.40 0.71 13.96
N ILE A 38 -8.39 0.00 13.45
CA ILE A 38 -6.97 0.32 13.69
C ILE A 38 -6.63 1.75 13.25
N ILE A 39 -7.05 2.17 12.05
CA ILE A 39 -6.78 3.53 11.58
C ILE A 39 -7.48 4.55 12.48
N GLN A 40 -8.76 4.34 12.82
CA GLN A 40 -9.49 5.29 13.67
C GLN A 40 -8.87 5.40 15.06
N ASP A 41 -8.49 4.28 15.68
CA ASP A 41 -7.81 4.27 16.98
C ASP A 41 -6.50 5.05 16.91
N PHE A 42 -5.67 4.80 15.91
CA PHE A 42 -4.40 5.51 15.74
C PHE A 42 -4.59 7.02 15.49
N LEU A 43 -5.59 7.40 14.68
CA LEU A 43 -5.91 8.81 14.45
C LEU A 43 -6.41 9.52 15.72
N ASN A 44 -7.12 8.80 16.59
CA ASN A 44 -7.53 9.31 17.89
C ASN A 44 -6.34 9.46 18.84
N GLU A 45 -5.41 8.51 18.86
CA GLU A 45 -4.15 8.58 19.62
C GLU A 45 -3.32 9.81 19.20
N GLU A 46 -3.22 10.07 17.88
CA GLU A 46 -2.46 11.20 17.33
C GLU A 46 -3.25 12.53 17.29
N ARG A 47 -4.46 12.59 17.88
CA ARG A 47 -5.37 13.73 17.74
C ARG A 47 -4.74 15.07 18.09
N ALA A 48 -4.00 15.13 19.20
CA ALA A 48 -3.32 16.37 19.62
C ALA A 48 -2.27 16.86 18.60
N ARG A 49 -1.59 15.93 17.92
CA ARG A 49 -0.65 16.28 16.84
C ARG A 49 -1.39 16.76 15.60
N LEU A 50 -2.46 16.07 15.21
CA LEU A 50 -3.29 16.44 14.06
C LEU A 50 -3.91 17.82 14.23
N ASP A 51 -4.40 18.15 15.42
CA ASP A 51 -4.95 19.47 15.74
C ASP A 51 -3.88 20.57 15.64
N ARG A 52 -2.66 20.32 16.14
CA ARG A 52 -1.52 21.25 15.99
C ARG A 52 -1.11 21.48 14.53
N LEU A 53 -1.31 20.47 13.68
CA LEU A 53 -1.05 20.56 12.24
C LEU A 53 -2.24 21.12 11.45
N ASN A 54 -3.35 21.46 12.12
CA ASN A 54 -4.61 21.89 11.51
C ASN A 54 -5.05 20.91 10.40
N ALA A 55 -4.98 19.61 10.72
CA ALA A 55 -5.23 18.53 9.79
C ALA A 55 -6.74 18.25 9.63
N ILE A 56 -7.16 18.00 8.40
CA ILE A 56 -8.49 17.51 8.04
C ILE A 56 -8.31 16.12 7.45
N ILE A 57 -8.94 15.12 8.09
CA ILE A 57 -8.85 13.73 7.67
C ILE A 57 -10.20 13.25 7.18
N ARG A 58 -10.18 12.59 6.02
CA ARG A 58 -11.30 11.80 5.50
C ARG A 58 -10.83 10.39 5.26
N CYS A 59 -11.62 9.41 5.64
CA CYS A 59 -11.31 8.00 5.48
C CYS A 59 -12.58 7.32 4.95
N ASP A 60 -12.48 6.65 3.82
CA ASP A 60 -13.51 5.73 3.37
C ASP A 60 -13.58 4.53 4.32
N ALA A 61 -14.67 3.77 4.27
CA ALA A 61 -14.75 2.50 5.00
C ALA A 61 -13.68 1.54 4.48
N LEU A 62 -12.81 1.08 5.39
CA LEU A 62 -11.75 0.12 5.07
C LEU A 62 -12.22 -1.31 5.33
N PRO A 63 -11.73 -2.29 4.55
CA PRO A 63 -12.11 -3.69 4.71
C PRO A 63 -11.49 -4.28 5.99
N HIS A 64 -12.02 -5.43 6.39
CA HIS A 64 -11.28 -6.31 7.27
C HIS A 64 -10.21 -7.03 6.46
N VAL A 65 -8.95 -6.94 6.86
CA VAL A 65 -7.81 -7.49 6.10
C VAL A 65 -7.34 -8.80 6.71
N TYR A 66 -6.87 -9.71 5.86
CA TYR A 66 -6.27 -10.96 6.30
C TYR A 66 -4.81 -10.71 6.70
N ALA A 67 -4.57 -10.45 7.98
CA ALA A 67 -3.26 -10.09 8.50
C ALA A 67 -3.13 -10.29 10.02
N SER A 68 -1.96 -9.98 10.58
CA SER A 68 -1.78 -9.80 12.02
C SER A 68 -2.13 -8.37 12.44
N GLU A 69 -2.83 -8.21 13.56
CA GLU A 69 -3.19 -6.91 14.12
C GLU A 69 -1.96 -6.05 14.41
N ASN A 70 -0.89 -6.64 14.96
CA ASN A 70 0.35 -5.94 15.27
C ASN A 70 1.04 -5.40 14.01
N ASP A 71 1.05 -6.19 12.93
CA ASP A 71 1.64 -5.77 11.66
C ASP A 71 0.79 -4.67 11.00
N MET A 72 -0.54 -4.75 11.09
CA MET A 72 -1.44 -3.71 10.54
C MET A 72 -1.40 -2.42 11.34
N ARG A 73 -1.31 -2.49 12.67
CA ARG A 73 -1.07 -1.33 13.53
C ARG A 73 0.27 -0.68 13.19
N ARG A 74 1.34 -1.49 13.08
CA ARG A 74 2.66 -0.99 12.69
C ARG A 74 2.64 -0.35 11.30
N LEU A 75 1.97 -0.97 10.33
CA LEU A 75 1.81 -0.41 8.99
C LEU A 75 1.08 0.94 9.05
N CYS A 76 -0.02 1.03 9.81
CA CYS A 76 -0.76 2.28 10.01
C CYS A 76 0.13 3.39 10.59
N GLU A 77 0.87 3.11 11.68
CA GLU A 77 1.80 4.06 12.29
C GLU A 77 2.79 4.62 11.26
N LEU A 78 3.43 3.73 10.50
CA LEU A 78 4.44 4.12 9.52
C LEU A 78 3.83 4.97 8.41
N LEU A 79 2.70 4.54 7.84
CA LEU A 79 2.04 5.25 6.74
C LEU A 79 1.51 6.61 7.16
N ILE A 80 0.82 6.71 8.29
CA ILE A 80 0.28 7.99 8.75
C ILE A 80 1.42 8.95 9.12
N HIS A 81 2.48 8.48 9.78
CA HIS A 81 3.63 9.32 10.09
C HIS A 81 4.35 9.86 8.85
N LEU A 82 4.37 9.12 7.75
CA LEU A 82 4.87 9.61 6.47
C LEU A 82 4.06 10.80 5.93
N LEU A 83 2.76 10.87 6.24
CA LEU A 83 1.85 11.94 5.81
C LEU A 83 1.94 13.19 6.69
N LEU A 84 2.43 13.06 7.92
CA LEU A 84 2.48 14.17 8.88
C LEU A 84 3.78 14.97 8.74
N PRO A 85 3.72 16.26 8.34
CA PRO A 85 4.91 17.09 8.27
C PRO A 85 5.53 17.30 9.66
N ARG A 86 6.84 17.53 9.68
CA ARG A 86 7.59 17.81 10.92
C ARG A 86 7.22 19.17 11.54
N SER A 87 6.76 20.12 10.73
CA SER A 87 6.37 21.46 11.18
C SER A 87 4.97 21.83 10.67
N PRO A 88 4.21 22.62 11.44
CA PRO A 88 2.93 23.15 10.99
C PRO A 88 3.13 24.01 9.74
N LYS A 89 2.32 23.78 8.71
CA LYS A 89 2.26 24.66 7.55
C LYS A 89 1.24 25.78 7.80
N LYS A 90 1.39 26.91 7.09
CA LYS A 90 0.39 27.99 7.12
C LYS A 90 -0.97 27.55 6.57
N SER A 91 -0.99 26.53 5.72
CA SER A 91 -2.20 25.92 5.16
C SER A 91 -2.61 24.67 5.95
N LYS A 92 -3.91 24.35 5.90
CA LYS A 92 -4.45 23.10 6.46
C LYS A 92 -3.82 21.89 5.78
N LEU A 93 -3.49 20.87 6.56
CA LEU A 93 -3.08 19.56 6.05
C LEU A 93 -4.35 18.78 5.68
N PHE A 94 -4.43 18.24 4.48
CA PHE A 94 -5.53 17.36 4.08
C PHE A 94 -4.99 15.95 3.91
N ILE A 95 -5.64 14.98 4.55
CA ILE A 95 -5.36 13.56 4.36
C ILE A 95 -6.67 12.90 3.93
N TYR A 96 -6.63 12.21 2.80
CA TYR A 96 -7.76 11.40 2.34
C TYR A 96 -7.31 9.96 2.09
N ILE A 97 -7.94 9.03 2.80
CA ILE A 97 -7.72 7.59 2.66
C ILE A 97 -8.90 7.04 1.86
N LYS A 98 -8.63 6.67 0.60
CA LYS A 98 -9.62 6.15 -0.33
C LYS A 98 -9.52 4.63 -0.42
N CYS A 99 -10.64 3.93 -0.42
CA CYS A 99 -10.68 2.48 -0.55
C CYS A 99 -11.47 2.04 -1.78
N ASN A 100 -10.90 1.14 -2.59
CA ASN A 100 -11.57 0.55 -3.74
C ASN A 100 -11.39 -0.96 -3.74
N SER A 101 -12.45 -1.71 -4.04
CA SER A 101 -12.34 -3.15 -4.30
C SER A 101 -11.72 -3.37 -5.69
N LEU A 102 -10.82 -4.34 -5.80
CA LEU A 102 -10.22 -4.74 -7.06
C LEU A 102 -10.89 -6.01 -7.59
N GLU A 103 -11.42 -5.92 -8.81
CA GLU A 103 -11.75 -7.07 -9.64
C GLU A 103 -10.48 -7.62 -10.31
N LYS A 104 -9.56 -8.20 -9.53
CA LYS A 104 -8.38 -8.89 -10.08
C LYS A 104 -8.60 -10.40 -10.11
N GLU A 105 -7.86 -11.09 -10.99
CA GLU A 105 -7.70 -12.55 -10.92
C GLU A 105 -7.24 -12.93 -9.51
N VAL A 106 -8.17 -13.55 -8.79
CA VAL A 106 -7.96 -13.98 -7.43
C VAL A 106 -7.07 -15.21 -7.47
N LEU A 107 -5.89 -15.14 -6.83
CA LEU A 107 -5.02 -16.31 -6.72
C LEU A 107 -5.82 -17.50 -6.16
N PRO A 108 -5.59 -18.74 -6.61
CA PRO A 108 -6.41 -19.89 -6.20
C PRO A 108 -6.54 -20.07 -4.68
N ALA A 109 -5.49 -19.76 -3.92
CA ALA A 109 -5.48 -19.80 -2.45
C ALA A 109 -6.33 -18.68 -1.80
N ILE A 110 -6.50 -17.56 -2.48
CA ILE A 110 -7.33 -16.42 -2.05
C ILE A 110 -8.80 -16.70 -2.41
N ALA A 111 -9.03 -17.37 -3.55
CA ALA A 111 -10.35 -17.75 -4.04
C ALA A 111 -11.01 -18.79 -3.12
N SER A 112 -10.25 -19.78 -2.64
CA SER A 112 -10.75 -20.74 -1.65
C SER A 112 -11.20 -20.06 -0.34
N CYS A 113 -10.57 -18.94 0.02
CA CYS A 113 -10.90 -18.16 1.21
C CYS A 113 -11.96 -17.06 0.97
N ARG A 114 -12.47 -16.92 -0.27
CA ARG A 114 -13.41 -15.86 -0.71
C ARG A 114 -12.93 -14.44 -0.39
N LEU A 115 -11.63 -14.20 -0.52
CA LEU A 115 -11.01 -12.90 -0.25
C LEU A 115 -11.04 -12.04 -1.52
N HIS A 116 -11.21 -10.73 -1.33
CA HIS A 116 -11.06 -9.72 -2.39
C HIS A 116 -9.83 -8.87 -2.11
N PHE A 117 -9.16 -8.41 -3.17
CA PHE A 117 -8.11 -7.41 -3.01
C PHE A 117 -8.72 -6.02 -2.92
N TYR A 118 -8.17 -5.19 -2.05
CA TYR A 118 -8.56 -3.79 -1.90
C TYR A 118 -7.38 -2.89 -2.14
N ASP A 119 -7.59 -1.84 -2.94
CA ASP A 119 -6.66 -0.73 -3.13
C ASP A 119 -7.01 0.40 -2.17
N ILE A 120 -6.12 0.63 -1.21
CA ILE A 120 -6.19 1.69 -0.22
C ILE A 120 -5.18 2.77 -0.60
N CYS A 121 -5.68 3.91 -1.09
CA CYS A 121 -4.89 5.02 -1.58
C CYS A 121 -4.82 6.13 -0.53
N PHE A 122 -3.62 6.63 -0.25
CA PHE A 122 -3.41 7.73 0.68
C PHE A 122 -3.06 8.99 -0.09
N HIS A 123 -3.92 10.00 0.05
CA HIS A 123 -3.82 11.29 -0.61
C HIS A 123 -3.47 12.36 0.41
N THR A 124 -2.56 13.27 0.06
CA THR A 124 -2.22 14.42 0.91
C THR A 124 -1.84 15.64 0.08
N ASN A 125 -2.08 16.84 0.62
CA ASN A 125 -1.63 18.10 0.02
C ASN A 125 -0.20 18.51 0.44
N SER A 126 0.53 17.65 1.15
CA SER A 126 1.96 17.87 1.38
C SER A 126 2.78 17.44 0.16
N CYS A 127 3.52 18.38 -0.45
CA CYS A 127 4.47 18.07 -1.53
C CYS A 127 5.48 17.00 -1.10
N ASN A 128 5.57 15.96 -1.92
CA ASN A 128 6.55 14.89 -1.82
C ASN A 128 7.40 14.96 -3.09
N ASP A 129 8.50 15.70 -3.04
CA ASP A 129 9.46 15.72 -4.14
C ASP A 129 10.32 14.44 -4.13
N VAL A 130 11.21 14.30 -5.12
CA VAL A 130 12.13 13.15 -5.23
C VAL A 130 13.02 13.01 -3.96
N SER A 131 13.30 14.12 -3.26
CA SER A 131 14.10 14.11 -2.03
C SER A 131 13.33 13.51 -0.85
N TRP A 132 12.00 13.65 -0.82
CA TRP A 132 11.15 13.02 0.18
C TRP A 132 11.21 11.50 0.09
N GLN A 133 11.12 10.92 -1.11
CA GLN A 133 11.12 9.46 -1.28
C GLN A 133 12.47 8.86 -0.87
N ALA A 134 13.58 9.48 -1.27
CA ALA A 134 14.92 9.07 -0.85
C ALA A 134 15.09 9.13 0.67
N THR A 135 14.52 10.14 1.33
CA THR A 135 14.59 10.29 2.79
C THR A 135 13.79 9.20 3.53
N HIS A 136 12.74 8.67 2.91
CA HIS A 136 11.81 7.72 3.54
C HIS A 136 11.88 6.30 2.97
N GLU A 137 12.86 6.00 2.11
CA GLU A 137 13.03 4.71 1.44
C GLU A 137 13.03 3.53 2.42
N ARG A 138 13.73 3.67 3.56
CA ARG A 138 13.76 2.63 4.60
C ARG A 138 12.39 2.33 5.19
N VAL A 139 11.58 3.37 5.40
CA VAL A 139 10.22 3.23 5.93
C VAL A 139 9.32 2.58 4.90
N LEU A 140 9.40 3.03 3.64
CA LEU A 140 8.63 2.44 2.53
C LEU A 140 9.00 0.97 2.30
N THR A 141 10.28 0.63 2.43
CA THR A 141 10.78 -0.76 2.34
C THR A 141 10.17 -1.62 3.45
N GLU A 142 10.13 -1.10 4.69
CA GLU A 142 9.52 -1.80 5.81
C GLU A 142 8.01 -1.99 5.61
N CYS A 143 7.30 -0.96 5.19
CA CYS A 143 5.88 -1.08 4.87
C CYS A 143 5.65 -2.13 3.77
N ASN A 144 6.45 -2.13 2.70
CA ASN A 144 6.33 -3.13 1.63
C ASN A 144 6.65 -4.54 2.14
N ARG A 145 7.62 -4.70 3.04
CA ARG A 145 7.94 -5.96 3.70
C ARG A 145 6.75 -6.49 4.52
N ILE A 146 6.05 -5.63 5.25
CA ILE A 146 4.83 -6.00 5.97
C ILE A 146 3.75 -6.43 4.98
N CYS A 147 3.51 -5.67 3.91
CA CYS A 147 2.48 -5.98 2.91
C CYS A 147 2.73 -7.33 2.21
N ASN A 148 3.97 -7.59 1.80
CA ASN A 148 4.35 -8.80 1.08
C ASN A 148 4.11 -10.08 1.90
N ARG A 149 4.19 -10.02 3.23
CA ARG A 149 3.84 -11.16 4.11
C ARG A 149 2.40 -11.63 3.93
N TYR A 150 1.51 -10.74 3.50
CA TYR A 150 0.08 -10.99 3.35
C TYR A 150 -0.36 -10.97 1.88
N SER A 151 0.56 -11.26 0.95
CA SER A 151 0.32 -11.18 -0.50
C SER A 151 -0.17 -9.80 -0.97
N GLY A 152 0.07 -8.76 -0.16
CA GLY A 152 -0.20 -7.38 -0.50
C GLY A 152 1.00 -6.71 -1.13
N THR A 153 0.81 -5.48 -1.59
CA THR A 153 1.90 -4.65 -2.14
C THR A 153 1.74 -3.20 -1.71
N LEU A 154 2.86 -2.49 -1.57
CA LEU A 154 2.88 -1.04 -1.43
C LEU A 154 3.57 -0.42 -2.64
N VAL A 155 2.89 0.50 -3.30
CA VAL A 155 3.43 1.30 -4.40
C VAL A 155 3.43 2.76 -3.99
N SER A 156 4.60 3.36 -3.82
CA SER A 156 4.74 4.81 -3.72
C SER A 156 4.63 5.41 -5.12
N ALA A 157 3.81 6.44 -5.30
CA ALA A 157 3.73 7.10 -6.58
C ALA A 157 4.86 8.13 -6.73
N SER A 158 5.62 8.01 -7.81
CA SER A 158 6.63 9.01 -8.21
C SER A 158 5.98 9.96 -9.22
N GLY A 159 5.72 11.21 -8.84
CA GLY A 159 5.25 12.26 -9.76
C GLY A 159 3.89 12.88 -9.41
N SER A 160 3.21 13.46 -10.43
CA SER A 160 2.00 14.30 -10.34
C SER A 160 0.69 13.56 -10.04
N SER A 161 0.74 12.36 -9.47
CA SER A 161 -0.49 11.66 -9.07
C SER A 161 -0.93 12.15 -7.69
N ASP A 162 -2.20 12.49 -7.55
CA ASP A 162 -2.80 12.94 -6.29
C ASP A 162 -2.70 11.93 -5.12
N CYS A 163 -2.22 10.71 -5.38
CA CYS A 163 -2.01 9.63 -4.40
C CYS A 163 -0.51 9.51 -4.07
N LEU A 164 -0.15 9.55 -2.79
CA LEU A 164 1.23 9.43 -2.33
C LEU A 164 1.70 7.98 -2.29
N PHE A 165 0.89 7.10 -1.72
CA PHE A 165 1.14 5.66 -1.75
C PHE A 165 -0.16 4.88 -1.80
N LYS A 166 -0.09 3.76 -2.50
CA LYS A 166 -1.20 2.82 -2.69
C LYS A 166 -0.83 1.48 -2.08
N LEU A 167 -1.69 1.02 -1.20
CA LEU A 167 -1.60 -0.26 -0.51
C LEU A 167 -2.63 -1.21 -1.12
N THR A 168 -2.19 -2.37 -1.59
CA THR A 168 -3.07 -3.46 -1.99
C THR A 168 -3.04 -4.55 -0.91
N LEU A 169 -4.18 -4.90 -0.32
CA LEU A 169 -4.29 -5.97 0.69
C LEU A 169 -5.48 -6.90 0.42
N PRO A 170 -5.38 -8.20 0.74
CA PRO A 170 -6.53 -9.10 0.71
C PRO A 170 -7.42 -8.90 1.94
N GLY A 171 -8.73 -8.89 1.74
CA GLY A 171 -9.71 -8.67 2.80
C GLY A 171 -11.15 -8.99 2.41
N LYS A 172 -12.08 -8.52 3.24
CA LYS A 172 -13.54 -8.57 3.04
C LYS A 172 -14.19 -7.29 3.59
N LEU A 173 -15.20 -6.78 2.89
CA LEU A 173 -16.15 -5.81 3.44
C LEU A 173 -17.21 -6.58 4.23
N PHE A 174 -17.47 -6.15 5.46
CA PHE A 174 -18.51 -6.68 6.33
C PHE A 174 -19.65 -5.66 6.46
#